data_AF-A0A4Q3VQL8-F1
#
_entry.id   AF-A0A4Q3VQL8-F1
#
_cell.length_a   1.000
_cell.length_b   1.000
_cell.length_c   1.000
_cell.angle_alpha   90.00
_cell.angle_beta   90.00
_cell.angle_gamma   90.00
#
_symmetry.space_group_name_H-M   'P 1'
#
loop_
_entity.id
_entity.type
_entity.pdbx_description
1 polymer ?
#
loop_
_entity_poly.entity_id
_entity_poly.type
_entity_poly.pdbx_seq_one_letter_code
_entity_poly.pdbx_strand_id
1 'polypeptide(L)' 'MVENVERWLAGPINGVPALLQPVAHALLQAQHEIHALLFDFPPALFWSQPAGIASVGFHLQHIRGVLDRLFTYARSEA' A
#
# COMPACT_ATOMS: atom_id res chain seq x y z
N MET A 1 -19.06 -7.09 -12.24
CA MET A 1 -17.81 -7.22 -11.45
C MET A 1 -16.69 -7.22 -12.46
N VAL A 2 -15.92 -6.14 -12.56
CA VAL A 2 -14.66 -6.20 -13.31
C VAL A 2 -13.75 -7.08 -12.48
N GLU A 3 -13.28 -8.20 -13.04
CA GLU A 3 -12.31 -9.07 -12.39
C GLU A 3 -11.11 -8.22 -11.98
N ASN A 4 -10.85 -8.19 -10.67
CA ASN A 4 -9.75 -7.45 -10.11
C ASN A 4 -8.48 -8.29 -10.30
N VAL A 5 -7.87 -8.17 -11.47
CA VAL A 5 -6.64 -8.89 -11.79
C VAL A 5 -5.55 -8.45 -10.82
N GLU A 6 -5.04 -9.43 -10.07
CA GLU A 6 -3.87 -9.28 -9.21
C GLU A 6 -2.73 -8.60 -9.97
N ARG A 7 -2.05 -7.62 -9.35
CA ARG A 7 -1.05 -6.81 -10.06
C ARG A 7 0.12 -7.63 -10.61
N TRP A 8 0.44 -8.77 -10.02
CA TRP A 8 1.48 -9.66 -10.53
C TRP A 8 1.09 -10.40 -11.82
N LEU A 9 -0.20 -10.55 -12.11
CA LEU A 9 -0.72 -11.12 -13.36
C LEU A 9 -0.82 -10.10 -14.50
N ALA A 10 -0.68 -8.80 -14.19
CA ALA A 10 -0.82 -7.71 -15.16
C ALA A 10 0.40 -7.53 -16.10
N GLY A 11 1.43 -8.37 -15.95
CA GLY A 11 2.69 -8.25 -16.68
C GLY A 11 3.67 -7.26 -16.02
N PRO A 12 4.88 -7.11 -16.60
CA PRO A 12 5.94 -6.31 -15.99
C PRO A 12 5.63 -4.81 -16.01
N ILE A 13 6.05 -4.11 -14.95
CA ILE A 13 5.99 -2.65 -14.87
C ILE A 13 7.15 -2.04 -15.66
N ASN A 14 6.82 -1.14 -16.59
CA ASN A 14 7.81 -0.40 -17.38
C ASN A 14 8.73 0.44 -16.49
N GLY A 15 10.04 0.39 -16.75
CA GLY A 15 11.04 1.14 -15.99
C GLY A 15 11.46 0.50 -14.65
N VAL A 16 10.88 -0.64 -14.28
CA VAL A 16 11.27 -1.40 -13.07
C VAL A 16 12.16 -2.58 -13.46
N PRO A 17 13.39 -2.69 -12.91
CA PRO A 17 14.26 -3.84 -13.14
C PRO A 17 13.58 -5.16 -12.79
N ALA A 18 13.90 -6.24 -13.52
CA ALA A 18 13.25 -7.54 -13.34
C ALA A 18 13.28 -8.04 -11.88
N LEU A 19 14.41 -7.85 -11.19
CA LEU A 19 14.57 -8.25 -9.78
C LEU A 19 13.70 -7.45 -8.80
N LEU A 20 13.22 -6.27 -9.20
CA LEU A 20 12.38 -5.38 -8.38
C LEU A 20 10.89 -5.47 -8.73
N GLN A 21 10.51 -6.22 -9.77
CA GLN A 21 9.11 -6.40 -10.18
C GLN A 21 8.20 -6.90 -9.04
N PRO A 22 8.59 -7.89 -8.21
CA PRO A 22 7.72 -8.36 -7.13
C PRO A 22 7.39 -7.26 -6.10
N VAL A 23 8.37 -6.42 -5.75
CA VAL A 23 8.17 -5.30 -4.82
C VAL A 23 7.24 -4.27 -5.45
N ALA A 24 7.47 -3.92 -6.71
CA ALA A 24 6.65 -2.95 -7.41
C ALA A 24 5.18 -3.42 -7.57
N HIS A 25 4.97 -4.70 -7.91
CA HIS A 25 3.62 -5.30 -7.91
C HIS A 25 2.96 -5.28 -6.53
N ALA A 26 3.70 -5.63 -5.47
CA ALA A 26 3.15 -5.62 -4.11
C ALA A 26 2.71 -4.21 -3.68
N LEU A 27 3.49 -3.17 -3.99
CA LEU A 27 3.12 -1.78 -3.69
C LEU A 27 1.88 -1.33 -4.48
N LEU A 28 1.78 -1.69 -5.76
CA LEU A 28 0.60 -1.37 -6.58
C LEU A 28 -0.64 -2.16 -6.14
N GLN A 29 -0.48 -3.42 -5.72
CA GLN A 29 -1.58 -4.23 -5.18
C GLN A 29 -2.09 -3.61 -3.88
N ALA A 30 -1.20 -3.31 -2.93
CA ALA A 30 -1.57 -2.69 -1.66
C ALA A 30 -2.26 -1.34 -1.86
N GLN A 31 -1.78 -0.48 -2.76
CA GLN A 31 -2.44 0.78 -3.08
C GLN A 31 -3.86 0.57 -3.64
N HIS A 32 -4.01 -0.37 -4.56
CA HIS A 32 -5.29 -0.69 -5.17
C HIS A 32 -6.30 -1.21 -4.14
N GLU A 33 -5.88 -2.15 -3.29
CA GLU A 33 -6.69 -2.72 -2.23
C GLU A 33 -7.08 -1.66 -1.19
N ILE A 34 -6.14 -0.79 -0.79
CA ILE A 34 -6.43 0.32 0.12
C ILE A 34 -7.53 1.22 -0.46
N HIS A 35 -7.43 1.61 -1.73
CA HIS A 35 -8.46 2.44 -2.37
C HIS A 35 -9.81 1.72 -2.46
N ALA A 36 -9.80 0.42 -2.79
CA ALA A 36 -11.03 -0.37 -2.88
C ALA A 36 -11.70 -0.55 -1.49
N LEU A 37 -10.91 -0.83 -0.45
CA LEU A 37 -11.40 -1.01 0.92
C LEU A 37 -11.86 0.30 1.56
N LEU A 38 -11.28 1.43 1.15
CA LEU A 38 -11.67 2.76 1.63
C LEU A 38 -12.81 3.40 0.82
N PHE A 39 -13.20 2.79 -0.30
CA PHE A 39 -14.37 3.23 -1.06
C PHE A 39 -15.62 3.09 -0.18
N ASP A 40 -16.34 4.19 0.03
CA ASP A 40 -17.50 4.29 0.94
C ASP A 40 -17.22 3.82 2.39
N PHE A 41 -15.97 3.89 2.85
CA PHE A 41 -15.63 3.55 4.22
C PHE A 41 -16.22 4.58 5.22
N PRO A 42 -16.91 4.15 6.29
CA PRO A 42 -17.55 5.07 7.23
C PRO A 42 -16.55 6.01 7.92
N PRO A 43 -16.66 7.35 7.74
CA PRO A 43 -15.70 8.30 8.30
C PRO A 43 -15.60 8.23 9.84
N ALA A 44 -16.71 7.92 10.51
CA ALA A 44 -16.76 7.76 11.96
C ALA A 44 -15.87 6.62 12.49
N LEU A 45 -15.57 5.61 11.67
CA LEU A 45 -14.72 4.48 12.05
C LEU A 45 -13.24 4.72 11.75
N PHE A 46 -12.89 5.76 10.99
CA PHE A 46 -11.55 5.94 10.43
C PHE A 46 -10.45 6.08 11.50
N TRP A 47 -10.78 6.77 12.60
CA TRP A 47 -9.89 6.95 13.75
C TRP A 47 -10.28 6.08 14.95
N SER A 48 -11.27 5.20 14.80
CA SER A 48 -11.66 4.28 15.87
C SER A 48 -10.52 3.32 16.22
N GLN A 49 -10.40 2.99 17.52
CA GLN A 49 -9.41 2.05 18.04
C GLN A 49 -10.14 0.80 18.58
N PRO A 50 -10.54 -0.13 17.70
CA PRO A 50 -11.26 -1.33 18.13
C PRO A 50 -10.40 -2.12 19.11
N ALA A 51 -10.96 -2.49 20.27
CA ALA A 51 -10.21 -3.17 21.34
C ALA A 51 -8.88 -2.47 21.75
N GLY A 52 -8.78 -1.15 21.58
CA GLY A 52 -7.58 -0.38 21.94
C GLY A 52 -6.39 -0.54 21.00
N ILE A 53 -6.55 -1.14 19.82
CA ILE A 53 -5.47 -1.24 18.82
C ILE A 53 -5.39 0.00 17.91
N ALA A 54 -4.34 0.05 17.09
CA ALA A 54 -4.16 1.10 16.10
C ALA A 54 -5.38 1.25 15.15
N SER A 55 -5.72 2.49 14.84
CA SER A 55 -6.82 2.81 13.93
C SER A 55 -6.45 2.59 12.46
N VAL A 56 -7.46 2.55 11.59
CA VAL A 56 -7.26 2.51 10.12
C VAL A 56 -6.41 3.70 9.68
N GLY A 57 -6.73 4.91 10.15
CA GLY A 57 -5.96 6.11 9.84
C GLY A 57 -4.50 6.03 10.28
N PHE A 58 -4.21 5.43 11.45
CA PHE A 58 -2.84 5.20 11.90
C PHE A 58 -2.09 4.26 10.94
N HIS A 59 -2.69 3.12 10.57
CA HIS A 59 -2.04 2.16 9.67
C HIS A 59 -1.73 2.76 8.29
N LEU A 60 -2.64 3.56 7.73
CA LEU A 60 -2.42 4.25 6.47
C LEU A 60 -1.25 5.25 6.54
N GLN A 61 -1.16 6.03 7.63
CA GLN A 61 -0.02 6.92 7.86
C GLN A 61 1.28 6.14 8.07
N HIS A 62 1.21 5.03 8.81
CA HIS A 62 2.36 4.19 9.10
C HIS A 62 2.96 3.57 7.83
N ILE A 63 2.13 3.07 6.91
CA ILE A 63 2.58 2.54 5.61
C ILE A 63 3.40 3.59 4.85
N ARG A 64 2.89 4.82 4.74
CA ARG A 64 3.62 5.93 4.10
C ARG A 64 4.97 6.18 4.76
N GLY A 65 5.00 6.26 6.09
CA GLY A 65 6.24 6.52 6.85
C GLY A 65 7.29 5.41 6.70
N VAL A 66 6.86 4.15 6.70
CA VAL A 66 7.77 3.01 6.49
C VAL A 66 8.37 3.04 5.09
N LEU A 67 7.56 3.30 4.06
CA LEU A 67 8.04 3.37 2.67
C LEU A 67 9.04 4.50 2.48
N ASP A 68 8.73 5.70 2.99
CA ASP A 68 9.63 6.86 2.92
C ASP A 68 10.98 6.56 3.56
N ARG A 69 10.97 5.94 4.74
CA ARG A 69 12.19 5.53 5.45
C ARG A 69 12.99 4.47 4.68
N LEU A 70 12.33 3.43 4.16
CA LEU A 70 13.01 2.38 3.38
C LEU A 70 13.63 2.93 2.10
N PHE A 71 12.95 3.85 1.42
CA PHE A 71 13.50 4.48 0.22
C PHE A 71 14.64 5.46 0.55
N THR A 72 14.60 6.14 1.69
CA THR A 72 15.73 6.94 2.20
C THR A 72 16.97 6.06 2.39
N TYR A 73 16.79 4.86 2.98
CA TYR A 73 17.88 3.90 3.14
C TYR A 73 18.40 3.40 1.79
N ALA A 74 17.52 3.07 0.86
CA ALA A 74 17.90 2.61 -0.48
C ALA A 74 18.70 3.65 -1.27
N ARG A 75 18.44 4.95 -1.05
CA ARG A 75 19.20 6.05 -1.66
C ARG A 75 20.48 6.42 -0.90
N SER A 76 20.77 5.75 0.23
CA SER A 76 21.90 6.09 1.11
C SER A 76 21.85 7.52 1.66
N GLU A 77 20.66 7.98 2.04
CA GLU A 77 20.40 9.35 2.53
C GLU A 77 20.15 9.41 4.05
N ALA A 78 20.45 8.33 4.78
CA ALA A 78 20.21 8.21 6.22
C ALA A 78 21.44 8.53 7.08
#